data_AF-A0A2N3AKJ1-F1
#
_entry.id   AF-A0A2N3AKJ1-F1
#
_cell.length_a   1.000
_cell.length_b   1.000
_cell.length_c   1.000
_cell.angle_alpha   90.00
_cell.angle_beta   90.00
_cell.angle_gamma   90.00
#
_symmetry.space_group_name_H-M   'P 1'
#
loop_
_entity.id
_entity.type
_entity.pdbx_description
1 polymer ?
#
loop_
_entity_poly.entity_id
_entity_poly.type
_entity_poly.pdbx_seq_one_letter_code
_entity_poly.pdbx_strand_id
1 'polypeptide(L)'
;YHDIGKIKRPYFFTENQEAYKNIHDEMEPSLSALVIASHVKEGIELAKKSRLPKDIIDIIAQHHGTNLITYFFHRALKENGSANDAVAEENYRYSGPKPQTKEAGIILLADSLEAATRSLTNPTATRIKTLVKEIIQRNLENGQLEECDLTLKDLDKIGDSFSRILTGMFHSRVEYPDEDLIKKLKEEKKKNGNTNKKSAEKNKDKSKKNKRDNQNGSATSQG
;
A
#
# COMPACT_ATOMS: atom_id res chain seq x y z
N TYR A 1 -18.31 8.50 8.99
CA TYR A 1 -18.79 9.89 9.10
C TYR A 1 -17.66 10.92 9.10
N HIS A 2 -16.42 10.57 9.44
CA HIS A 2 -15.28 11.51 9.48
C HIS A 2 -15.18 12.36 8.20
N ASP A 3 -15.29 11.70 7.04
CA ASP A 3 -15.26 12.29 5.71
C ASP A 3 -16.55 12.99 5.23
N ILE A 4 -17.61 13.14 6.06
CA ILE A 4 -18.93 13.59 5.56
C ILE A 4 -18.91 14.98 4.91
N GLY A 5 -17.94 15.83 5.24
CA GLY A 5 -17.80 17.13 4.57
C GLY A 5 -17.48 17.05 3.08
N LYS A 6 -16.82 15.97 2.62
CA LYS A 6 -16.46 15.77 1.20
C LYS A 6 -17.68 15.84 0.26
N ILE A 7 -18.89 15.54 0.75
CA ILE A 7 -20.13 15.61 -0.04
C ILE A 7 -20.47 17.04 -0.53
N LYS A 8 -19.89 18.08 0.07
CA LYS A 8 -20.08 19.47 -0.36
C LYS A 8 -19.42 19.78 -1.70
N ARG A 9 -18.28 19.14 -1.98
CA ARG A 9 -17.51 19.31 -3.22
C ARG A 9 -16.92 17.96 -3.67
N PRO A 10 -17.73 16.94 -4.01
CA PRO A 10 -17.24 15.57 -4.20
C PRO A 10 -16.10 15.45 -5.22
N TYR A 11 -16.18 16.22 -6.30
CA TYR A 11 -15.23 16.23 -7.41
C TYR A 11 -13.79 16.69 -7.06
N PHE A 12 -13.57 17.24 -5.86
CA PHE A 12 -12.23 17.57 -5.35
C PHE A 12 -11.54 16.38 -4.66
N PHE A 13 -12.22 15.26 -4.46
CA PHE A 13 -11.65 14.09 -3.78
C PHE A 13 -11.46 12.95 -4.78
N THR A 14 -10.25 12.40 -4.85
CA THR A 14 -9.83 11.50 -5.94
C THR A 14 -10.61 10.20 -5.96
N GLU A 15 -11.14 9.74 -4.81
CA GLU A 15 -12.06 8.61 -4.72
C GLU A 15 -13.40 8.83 -5.45
N ASN A 16 -13.77 10.07 -5.79
CA ASN A 16 -14.98 10.40 -6.55
C ASN A 16 -14.68 10.83 -8.00
N GLN A 17 -13.40 10.88 -8.40
CA GLN A 17 -12.98 11.29 -9.74
C GLN A 17 -12.94 10.07 -10.69
N GLU A 18 -14.11 9.50 -10.98
CA GLU A 18 -14.21 8.40 -11.95
C GLU A 18 -13.92 8.89 -13.37
N ALA A 19 -12.75 8.52 -13.91
CA ALA A 19 -12.33 8.69 -15.32
C ALA A 19 -12.07 10.13 -15.85
N TYR A 20 -12.08 11.16 -15.01
CA TYR A 20 -11.77 12.55 -15.43
C TYR A 20 -10.35 12.98 -15.06
N LYS A 21 -9.84 14.04 -15.71
CA LYS A 21 -8.61 14.73 -15.31
C LYS A 21 -8.76 15.25 -13.88
N ASN A 22 -7.74 15.08 -13.04
CA ASN A 22 -7.76 15.57 -11.68
C ASN A 22 -7.77 17.11 -11.69
N ILE A 23 -8.83 17.71 -11.14
CA ILE A 23 -8.99 19.18 -11.13
C ILE A 23 -7.88 19.90 -10.37
N HIS A 24 -7.21 19.20 -9.44
CA HIS A 24 -6.07 19.73 -8.71
C HIS A 24 -4.81 19.93 -9.58
N ASP A 25 -4.75 19.37 -10.80
CA ASP A 25 -3.62 19.56 -11.72
C ASP A 25 -3.59 20.96 -12.33
N GLU A 26 -4.71 21.70 -12.28
CA GLU A 26 -4.86 23.07 -12.82
C GLU A 26 -5.00 24.12 -11.71
N MET A 27 -4.75 23.75 -10.47
CA MET A 27 -4.89 24.60 -9.29
C MET A 27 -3.55 24.86 -8.60
N GLU A 28 -3.39 26.04 -8.01
CA GLU A 28 -2.32 26.30 -7.05
C GLU A 28 -2.29 25.25 -5.93
N PRO A 29 -1.11 24.76 -5.49
CA PRO A 29 -1.03 23.76 -4.43
C PRO A 29 -1.63 24.23 -3.11
N SER A 30 -1.45 25.51 -2.76
CA SER A 30 -1.99 26.12 -1.55
C SER A 30 -3.52 26.15 -1.56
N LEU A 31 -4.12 26.53 -2.70
CA LEU A 31 -5.58 26.49 -2.89
C LEU A 31 -6.11 25.05 -2.86
N SER A 32 -5.37 24.11 -3.43
CA SER A 32 -5.72 22.69 -3.38
C SER A 32 -5.71 22.15 -1.95
N ALA A 33 -4.67 22.45 -1.18
CA ALA A 33 -4.58 22.09 0.24
C ALA A 33 -5.71 22.72 1.06
N LEU A 34 -6.04 23.99 0.83
CA LEU A 34 -7.15 24.68 1.48
C LEU A 34 -8.51 24.01 1.20
N VAL A 35 -8.78 23.63 -0.06
CA VAL A 35 -10.05 22.96 -0.40
C VAL A 35 -10.12 21.56 0.22
N ILE A 36 -9.03 20.79 0.20
CA ILE A 36 -8.97 19.50 0.89
C ILE A 36 -9.18 19.68 2.40
N ALA A 37 -8.48 20.62 3.06
CA ALA A 37 -8.64 20.90 4.48
C ALA A 37 -10.07 21.33 4.86
N SER A 38 -10.76 22.04 3.97
CA SER A 38 -12.10 22.58 4.23
C SER A 38 -13.16 21.51 4.54
N HIS A 39 -12.98 20.26 4.09
CA HIS A 39 -13.95 19.18 4.34
C HIS A 39 -14.14 18.91 5.83
N VAL A 40 -13.13 19.11 6.67
CA VAL A 40 -13.25 18.94 8.13
C VAL A 40 -14.27 19.92 8.70
N LYS A 41 -14.11 21.21 8.38
CA LYS A 41 -15.02 22.27 8.82
C LYS A 41 -16.44 22.07 8.26
N GLU A 42 -16.54 21.77 6.97
CA GLU A 42 -17.83 21.54 6.29
C GLU A 42 -18.55 20.30 6.86
N GLY A 43 -17.80 19.27 7.25
CA GLY A 43 -18.31 18.08 7.94
C GLY A 43 -18.82 18.39 9.34
N ILE A 44 -18.09 19.18 10.14
CA ILE A 44 -18.50 19.65 11.47
C ILE A 44 -19.81 20.45 11.38
N GLU A 45 -19.90 21.40 10.44
CA GLU A 45 -21.09 22.23 10.25
C GLU A 45 -22.31 21.39 9.85
N LEU A 46 -22.13 20.44 8.93
CA LEU A 46 -23.18 19.51 8.52
C LEU A 46 -23.62 18.59 9.66
N ALA A 47 -22.68 18.01 10.40
CA ALA A 47 -22.96 17.12 11.53
C ALA A 47 -23.71 17.84 12.66
N LYS A 48 -23.32 19.09 12.99
CA LYS A 48 -24.02 19.95 13.94
C LYS A 48 -25.44 20.28 13.48
N LYS A 49 -25.63 20.67 12.21
CA LYS A 49 -26.95 20.95 11.63
C LYS A 49 -27.88 19.73 11.68
N SER A 50 -27.33 18.55 11.44
CA SER A 50 -28.03 17.26 11.52
C SER A 50 -28.16 16.70 12.94
N ARG A 51 -27.71 17.43 13.97
CA ARG A 51 -27.76 17.05 15.39
C ARG A 51 -27.11 15.68 15.69
N LEU A 52 -26.00 15.37 15.01
CA LEU A 52 -25.22 14.17 15.32
C LEU A 52 -24.62 14.27 16.74
N PRO A 53 -24.36 13.13 17.43
CA PRO A 53 -23.72 13.13 18.74
C PRO A 53 -22.37 13.85 18.73
N LYS A 54 -22.01 14.44 19.88
CA LYS A 54 -20.74 15.17 20.04
C LYS A 54 -19.55 14.32 19.60
N ASP A 55 -19.49 13.07 20.03
CA ASP A 55 -18.37 12.16 19.74
C ASP A 55 -18.15 11.98 18.23
N ILE A 56 -19.22 11.95 17.42
CA ILE A 56 -19.11 11.87 15.96
C ILE A 56 -18.58 13.18 15.36
N ILE A 57 -18.99 14.34 15.90
CA ILE A 57 -18.51 15.66 15.50
C ILE A 57 -17.02 15.81 15.85
N ASP A 58 -16.62 15.32 17.03
CA ASP A 58 -15.25 15.37 17.51
C ASP A 58 -14.33 14.46 16.66
N ILE A 59 -14.79 13.27 16.26
CA ILE A 59 -14.09 12.44 15.26
C ILE A 59 -13.94 13.15 13.92
N ILE A 60 -14.97 13.83 13.41
CA ILE A 60 -14.85 14.63 12.18
C ILE A 60 -13.77 15.70 12.36
N ALA A 61 -13.71 16.39 13.49
CA ALA A 61 -12.70 17.42 13.76
C ALA A 61 -11.26 16.87 13.88
N GLN A 62 -11.09 15.66 14.43
CA GLN A 62 -9.79 15.16 14.90
C GLN A 62 -9.12 14.12 13.99
N HIS A 63 -9.82 13.51 13.04
CA HIS A 63 -9.33 12.33 12.32
C HIS A 63 -8.04 12.56 11.49
N HIS A 64 -7.74 13.79 11.08
CA HIS A 64 -6.44 14.12 10.47
C HIS A 64 -5.46 14.79 11.44
N GLY A 65 -5.89 15.20 12.64
CA GLY A 65 -5.10 15.96 13.58
C GLY A 65 -4.55 17.25 12.96
N THR A 66 -3.25 17.48 13.13
CA THR A 66 -2.50 18.58 12.49
C THR A 66 -1.56 18.09 11.39
N ASN A 67 -1.87 16.93 10.79
CA ASN A 67 -1.04 16.35 9.74
C ASN A 67 -0.86 17.29 8.54
N LEU A 68 0.26 17.07 7.85
CA LEU A 68 0.61 17.75 6.62
C LEU A 68 -0.11 17.12 5.42
N ILE A 69 -0.66 17.94 4.54
CA ILE A 69 -1.24 17.54 3.25
C ILE A 69 -0.07 17.37 2.26
N THR A 70 0.72 16.32 2.51
CA THR A 70 2.07 16.12 1.97
C THR A 70 2.18 16.22 0.46
N TYR A 71 1.16 15.77 -0.29
CA TYR A 71 1.17 15.83 -1.76
C TYR A 71 1.27 17.28 -2.27
N PHE A 72 0.43 18.19 -1.77
CA PHE A 72 0.43 19.59 -2.22
C PHE A 72 1.61 20.38 -1.66
N PHE A 73 2.08 20.07 -0.44
CA PHE A 73 3.31 20.65 0.08
C PHE A 73 4.54 20.27 -0.77
N HIS A 74 4.69 18.99 -1.12
CA HIS A 74 5.75 18.53 -2.01
C HIS A 74 5.63 19.10 -3.42
N ARG A 75 4.42 19.37 -3.91
CA ARG A 75 4.21 20.03 -5.20
C ARG A 75 4.66 21.50 -5.15
N ALA A 76 4.25 22.24 -4.12
CA ALA A 76 4.69 23.62 -3.89
C ALA A 76 6.22 23.75 -3.78
N LEU A 77 6.89 22.85 -3.05
CA LEU A 77 8.36 22.83 -2.95
C LEU A 77 9.06 22.59 -4.30
N LYS A 78 8.43 21.86 -5.23
CA LYS A 78 8.97 21.64 -6.58
C LYS A 78 8.72 22.83 -7.50
N GLU A 79 7.53 23.44 -7.41
CA GLU A 79 7.13 24.58 -8.25
C GLU A 79 7.90 25.85 -7.85
N ASN A 80 8.15 26.08 -6.56
CA ASN A 80 8.95 27.21 -6.05
C ASN A 80 10.48 26.99 -6.14
N GLY A 81 10.96 26.02 -6.92
CA GLY A 81 12.32 25.43 -6.86
C GLY A 81 13.54 26.35 -7.07
N SER A 82 13.37 27.67 -7.19
CA SER A 82 14.45 28.69 -7.28
C SER A 82 14.10 30.03 -6.60
N ALA A 83 12.95 30.17 -5.94
CA ALA A 83 12.53 31.44 -5.32
C ALA A 83 12.97 31.55 -3.86
N ASN A 84 13.36 32.75 -3.42
CA ASN A 84 13.69 33.04 -2.01
C ASN A 84 12.47 33.02 -1.07
N ASP A 85 11.26 32.82 -1.60
CA ASP A 85 10.03 32.74 -0.82
C ASP A 85 9.86 31.32 -0.24
N ALA A 86 10.13 31.20 1.05
CA ALA A 86 9.95 29.96 1.78
C ALA A 86 8.49 29.47 1.70
N VAL A 87 8.29 28.20 1.32
CA VAL A 87 6.98 27.57 1.35
C VAL A 87 6.54 27.39 2.81
N ALA A 88 5.66 28.28 3.26
CA ALA A 88 4.98 28.24 4.56
C ALA A 88 4.23 26.90 4.73
N GLU A 89 4.77 26.01 5.56
CA GLU A 89 4.26 24.65 5.83
C GLU A 89 2.87 24.69 6.49
N GLU A 90 2.59 25.72 7.28
CA GLU A 90 1.31 25.97 7.95
C GLU A 90 0.13 26.06 6.96
N ASN A 91 0.36 26.53 5.73
CA ASN A 91 -0.67 26.59 4.68
C ASN A 91 -1.08 25.21 4.15
N TYR A 92 -0.35 24.16 4.52
CA TYR A 92 -0.56 22.78 4.07
C TYR A 92 -0.92 21.85 5.22
N ARG A 93 -1.14 22.34 6.44
CA ARG A 93 -1.52 21.53 7.60
C ARG A 93 -3.02 21.62 7.88
N TYR A 94 -3.59 20.52 8.37
CA TYR A 94 -4.92 20.57 8.98
C TYR A 94 -4.89 21.41 10.26
N SER A 95 -5.99 22.15 10.52
CA SER A 95 -6.10 23.03 11.69
C SER A 95 -6.18 22.31 13.04
N GLY A 96 -6.33 20.97 13.04
CA GLY A 96 -6.63 20.20 14.23
C GLY A 96 -8.02 20.47 14.82
N PRO A 97 -8.24 20.11 16.10
CA PRO A 97 -7.22 19.67 17.06
C PRO A 97 -6.65 18.28 16.75
N LYS A 98 -5.54 17.90 17.40
CA LYS A 98 -5.08 16.50 17.43
C LYS A 98 -6.16 15.60 18.07
N PRO A 99 -6.13 14.27 17.85
CA PRO A 99 -6.88 13.32 18.65
C PRO A 99 -6.85 13.62 20.15
N GLN A 100 -8.03 13.73 20.75
CA GLN A 100 -8.23 13.96 22.19
C GLN A 100 -8.65 12.66 22.93
N THR A 101 -8.89 11.58 22.19
CA THR A 101 -9.36 10.29 22.71
C THR A 101 -8.64 9.13 22.02
N LYS A 102 -8.65 7.94 22.64
CA LYS A 102 -8.04 6.73 22.05
C LYS A 102 -8.72 6.37 20.72
N GLU A 103 -10.03 6.54 20.67
CA GLU A 103 -10.89 6.28 19.51
C GLU A 103 -10.51 7.21 18.34
N ALA A 104 -10.29 8.51 18.62
CA ALA A 104 -9.83 9.46 17.62
C ALA A 104 -8.42 9.10 17.09
N GLY A 105 -7.50 8.70 17.99
CA GLY A 105 -6.15 8.27 17.61
C GLY A 105 -6.17 7.00 16.74
N ILE A 106 -7.03 6.03 17.07
CA ILE A 106 -7.24 4.81 16.27
C ILE A 106 -7.80 5.16 14.89
N ILE A 107 -8.77 6.08 14.80
CA ILE A 107 -9.34 6.50 13.51
C ILE A 107 -8.32 7.23 12.64
N LEU A 108 -7.50 8.13 13.23
CA LEU A 108 -6.42 8.81 12.51
C LEU A 108 -5.38 7.83 11.94
N LEU A 109 -5.02 6.80 12.71
CA LEU A 109 -4.13 5.74 12.25
C LEU A 109 -4.78 4.86 11.17
N ALA A 110 -6.08 4.56 11.29
CA ALA A 110 -6.82 3.76 10.32
C ALA A 110 -6.95 4.47 8.96
N ASP A 111 -7.29 5.76 8.97
CA ASP A 111 -7.41 6.60 7.76
C ASP A 111 -6.05 6.76 7.06
N SER A 112 -4.99 7.06 7.84
CA SER A 112 -3.61 7.10 7.35
C SER A 112 -3.17 5.79 6.69
N LEU A 113 -3.61 4.65 7.24
CA LEU A 113 -3.31 3.32 6.69
C LEU A 113 -4.11 2.99 5.44
N GLU A 114 -5.40 3.30 5.42
CA GLU A 114 -6.26 3.08 4.25
C GLU A 114 -5.65 3.81 3.03
N ALA A 115 -5.39 5.12 3.17
CA ALA A 115 -4.78 5.93 2.12
C ALA A 115 -3.41 5.39 1.67
N ALA A 116 -2.54 5.01 2.60
CA ALA A 116 -1.23 4.47 2.26
C ALA A 116 -1.33 3.11 1.54
N THR A 117 -2.25 2.23 1.96
CA THR A 117 -2.41 0.89 1.36
C THR A 117 -2.90 0.92 -0.09
N ARG A 118 -3.62 1.97 -0.52
CA ARG A 118 -4.02 2.14 -1.93
C ARG A 118 -2.84 2.17 -2.91
N SER A 119 -1.67 2.64 -2.46
CA SER A 119 -0.43 2.68 -3.26
C SER A 119 0.42 1.39 -3.19
N LEU A 120 0.04 0.41 -2.37
CA LEU A 120 0.90 -0.72 -2.04
C LEU A 120 0.89 -1.78 -3.16
N THR A 121 1.92 -1.78 -4.01
CA THR A 121 2.12 -2.83 -5.02
C THR A 121 2.57 -4.14 -4.38
N ASN A 122 1.95 -5.25 -4.77
CA ASN A 122 2.19 -6.61 -4.23
C ASN A 122 2.18 -6.66 -2.68
N PRO A 123 0.99 -6.56 -2.06
CA PRO A 123 0.80 -6.44 -0.62
C PRO A 123 1.02 -7.76 0.14
N THR A 124 2.28 -8.16 0.31
CA THR A 124 2.65 -9.33 1.15
C THR A 124 2.45 -9.03 2.64
N ALA A 125 2.21 -10.06 3.45
CA ALA A 125 2.01 -9.90 4.91
C ALA A 125 3.17 -9.15 5.59
N THR A 126 4.42 -9.41 5.17
CA THR A 126 5.60 -8.69 5.66
C THR A 126 5.56 -7.20 5.28
N ARG A 127 5.24 -6.87 4.02
CA ARG A 127 5.12 -5.46 3.56
C ARG A 127 4.03 -4.71 4.30
N ILE A 128 2.88 -5.35 4.51
CA ILE A 128 1.77 -4.79 5.30
C ILE A 128 2.21 -4.52 6.73
N LYS A 129 2.87 -5.49 7.41
CA LYS A 129 3.34 -5.30 8.79
C LYS A 129 4.39 -4.18 8.91
N THR A 130 5.28 -4.05 7.92
CA THR A 130 6.23 -2.93 7.86
C THR A 130 5.51 -1.59 7.69
N LEU A 131 4.60 -1.47 6.72
CA LEU A 131 3.81 -0.25 6.47
C LEU A 131 3.01 0.18 7.73
N VAL A 132 2.39 -0.77 8.42
CA VAL A 132 1.65 -0.49 9.66
C VAL A 132 2.56 0.11 10.73
N LYS A 133 3.76 -0.45 10.93
CA LYS A 133 4.74 0.11 11.86
C LYS A 133 5.22 1.51 11.45
N GLU A 134 5.53 1.72 10.17
CA GLU A 134 5.98 3.01 9.66
C GLU A 134 4.93 4.12 9.83
N ILE A 135 3.64 3.83 9.61
CA ILE A 135 2.57 4.82 9.79
C ILE A 135 2.34 5.14 11.28
N ILE A 136 2.39 4.15 12.16
CA ILE A 136 2.27 4.37 13.61
C ILE A 136 3.45 5.20 14.11
N GLN A 137 4.69 4.82 13.75
CA GLN A 137 5.91 5.50 14.14
C GLN A 137 5.92 6.96 13.66
N ARG A 138 5.56 7.21 12.39
CA ARG A 138 5.50 8.56 11.81
C ARG A 138 4.49 9.47 12.53
N ASN A 139 3.32 8.94 12.90
CA ASN A 139 2.33 9.73 13.64
C ASN A 139 2.76 10.00 15.09
N LEU A 140 3.52 9.10 15.70
CA LEU A 140 4.14 9.31 17.01
C LEU A 140 5.26 10.39 16.94
N GLU A 141 6.15 10.30 15.95
CA GLU A 141 7.24 11.26 15.72
C GLU A 141 6.74 12.67 15.35
N ASN A 142 5.63 12.75 14.61
CA ASN A 142 4.96 14.02 14.29
C ASN A 142 4.03 14.53 15.42
N GLY A 143 4.12 13.95 16.62
CA GLY A 143 3.39 14.35 17.81
C GLY A 143 1.86 14.22 17.69
N GLN A 144 1.31 13.52 16.69
CA GLN A 144 -0.13 13.47 16.43
C GLN A 144 -0.93 12.76 17.54
N LEU A 145 -0.26 11.92 18.33
CA LEU A 145 -0.87 11.10 19.38
C LEU A 145 -0.62 11.66 20.80
N GLU A 146 0.05 12.80 20.94
CA GLU A 146 0.45 13.38 22.24
C GLU A 146 -0.73 13.85 23.11
N GLU A 147 -1.87 14.16 22.49
CA GLU A 147 -3.07 14.67 23.16
C GLU A 147 -4.13 13.59 23.43
N CYS A 148 -3.79 12.31 23.21
CA CYS A 148 -4.66 11.17 23.49
C CYS A 148 -3.96 10.10 24.36
N ASP A 149 -4.72 9.40 25.22
CA ASP A 149 -4.19 8.43 26.18
C ASP A 149 -3.69 7.09 25.57
N LEU A 150 -3.30 7.06 24.30
CA LEU A 150 -2.77 5.86 23.64
C LEU A 150 -1.36 5.53 24.18
N THR A 151 -1.25 4.41 24.90
CA THR A 151 0.04 3.92 25.38
C THR A 151 0.79 3.18 24.27
N LEU A 152 2.12 3.06 24.35
CA LEU A 152 2.90 2.24 23.42
C LEU A 152 2.36 0.79 23.34
N LYS A 153 1.90 0.24 24.47
CA LYS A 153 1.26 -1.09 24.53
C LYS A 153 -0.09 -1.15 23.80
N ASP A 154 -0.80 -0.04 23.71
CA ASP A 154 -2.00 0.06 22.87
C ASP A 154 -1.60 0.16 21.39
N LEU A 155 -0.58 0.94 21.06
CA LEU A 155 -0.04 1.05 19.69
C LEU A 155 0.46 -0.30 19.14
N ASP A 156 1.13 -1.13 19.95
CA ASP A 156 1.53 -2.50 19.56
C ASP A 156 0.31 -3.37 19.19
N LYS A 157 -0.73 -3.38 20.05
CA LYS A 157 -1.98 -4.13 19.80
C LYS A 157 -2.73 -3.62 18.56
N ILE A 158 -2.77 -2.30 18.38
CA ILE A 158 -3.36 -1.64 17.22
C ILE A 158 -2.59 -2.06 15.95
N GLY A 159 -1.27 -2.03 15.99
CA GLY A 159 -0.40 -2.44 14.89
C GLY A 159 -0.56 -3.91 14.50
N ASP A 160 -0.59 -4.83 15.47
CA ASP A 160 -0.85 -6.25 15.18
C ASP A 160 -2.29 -6.47 14.66
N SER A 161 -3.28 -5.72 15.17
CA SER A 161 -4.68 -5.79 14.72
C SER A 161 -4.85 -5.32 13.28
N PHE A 162 -4.33 -4.14 12.94
CA PHE A 162 -4.33 -3.63 11.57
C PHE A 162 -3.53 -4.53 10.63
N SER A 163 -2.34 -5.01 11.04
CA SER A 163 -1.55 -5.95 10.24
C SER A 163 -2.35 -7.20 9.87
N ARG A 164 -3.08 -7.78 10.83
CA ARG A 164 -3.95 -8.95 10.60
C ARG A 164 -5.12 -8.65 9.66
N ILE A 165 -5.84 -7.55 9.88
CA ILE A 165 -7.01 -7.16 9.09
C ILE A 165 -6.61 -6.87 7.64
N LEU A 166 -5.62 -6.01 7.43
CA LEU A 166 -5.11 -5.65 6.11
C LEU A 166 -4.54 -6.88 5.38
N THR A 167 -3.80 -7.75 6.07
CA THR A 167 -3.33 -9.02 5.49
C THR A 167 -4.49 -9.85 4.97
N GLY A 168 -5.58 -9.99 5.74
CA GLY A 168 -6.80 -10.67 5.29
C GLY A 168 -7.41 -10.03 4.03
N MET A 169 -7.64 -8.72 4.05
CA MET A 169 -8.25 -7.96 2.94
C MET A 169 -7.45 -8.03 1.63
N PHE A 170 -6.12 -8.10 1.71
CA PHE A 170 -5.26 -8.17 0.54
C PHE A 170 -4.95 -9.61 0.10
N HIS A 171 -4.95 -10.60 0.99
CA HIS A 171 -4.75 -12.00 0.59
C HIS A 171 -6.01 -12.61 -0.02
N SER A 172 -7.21 -12.15 0.36
CA SER A 172 -8.46 -12.54 -0.33
C SER A 172 -8.59 -11.99 -1.76
N ARG A 173 -7.65 -11.14 -2.20
CA ARG A 173 -7.53 -10.65 -3.60
C ARG A 173 -6.46 -11.38 -4.41
N VAL A 174 -5.74 -12.35 -3.83
CA VAL A 174 -4.89 -13.23 -4.62
C VAL A 174 -5.81 -14.16 -5.41
N GLU A 175 -5.94 -13.90 -6.71
CA GLU A 175 -6.67 -14.78 -7.62
C GLU A 175 -6.19 -16.22 -7.43
N TYR A 176 -7.14 -17.15 -7.27
CA TYR A 176 -6.82 -18.55 -7.45
C TYR A 176 -6.24 -18.71 -8.86
N PRO A 177 -5.06 -19.33 -9.03
CA PRO A 177 -4.48 -19.47 -10.35
C PRO A 177 -5.47 -20.24 -11.22
N ASP A 178 -5.87 -19.61 -12.32
CA ASP A 178 -6.82 -20.13 -13.30
C ASP A 178 -6.49 -21.60 -13.63
N GLU A 179 -7.49 -22.47 -13.79
CA GLU A 179 -7.25 -23.89 -14.04
C GLU A 179 -6.39 -24.09 -15.30
N ASP A 180 -6.52 -23.18 -16.28
CA ASP A 180 -5.68 -23.13 -17.47
C ASP A 180 -4.23 -22.71 -17.18
N LEU A 181 -3.98 -21.85 -16.19
CA LEU A 181 -2.62 -21.52 -15.73
C LEU A 181 -2.01 -22.72 -14.99
N ILE A 182 -2.78 -23.37 -14.11
CA ILE A 182 -2.35 -24.61 -13.44
C ILE A 182 -2.04 -25.71 -14.47
N LYS A 183 -2.85 -25.83 -15.52
CA LYS A 183 -2.68 -26.79 -16.61
C LYS A 183 -1.45 -26.49 -17.45
N LYS A 184 -1.23 -25.25 -17.88
CA LYS A 184 -0.01 -24.80 -18.58
C LYS A 184 1.25 -25.11 -17.77
N LEU A 185 1.28 -24.76 -16.48
CA LEU A 185 2.42 -25.05 -15.60
C LEU A 185 2.67 -26.55 -15.39
N LYS A 186 1.63 -27.38 -15.39
CA LYS A 186 1.75 -28.86 -15.37
C LYS A 186 2.25 -29.42 -16.71
N GLU A 187 1.84 -28.84 -17.84
CA GLU A 187 2.30 -29.22 -19.19
C GLU A 187 3.75 -28.81 -19.46
N GLU A 188 4.18 -27.63 -19.01
CA GLU A 188 5.58 -27.18 -19.08
C GLU A 188 6.50 -28.06 -18.24
N LYS A 189 6.10 -28.43 -17.01
CA LYS A 189 6.84 -29.41 -16.20
C LYS A 189 6.92 -30.78 -16.88
N LYS A 190 5.86 -31.24 -17.57
CA LYS A 190 5.90 -32.47 -18.38
C LYS A 190 6.84 -32.36 -19.58
N LYS A 191 6.90 -31.22 -20.27
CA LYS A 191 7.84 -30.99 -21.38
C LYS A 191 9.29 -31.01 -20.89
N ASN A 192 9.63 -30.22 -19.86
CA ASN A 192 10.99 -30.15 -19.32
C ASN A 192 11.47 -31.44 -18.66
N GLY A 193 10.57 -32.20 -18.01
CA GLY A 193 10.88 -33.53 -17.48
C GLY A 193 11.24 -34.56 -18.55
N ASN A 194 10.72 -34.40 -19.78
CA ASN A 194 10.96 -35.35 -20.88
C ASN A 194 12.29 -35.07 -21.60
N THR A 195 12.76 -33.82 -21.62
CA THR A 195 14.06 -33.43 -22.19
C THR A 195 15.23 -34.07 -21.44
N ASN A 196 15.17 -34.10 -20.09
CA ASN A 196 16.19 -34.73 -19.25
C ASN A 196 16.20 -36.27 -19.30
N LYS A 197 15.11 -36.91 -19.73
CA LYS A 197 15.07 -38.38 -19.89
C LYS A 197 15.76 -38.82 -21.18
N LYS A 198 15.55 -38.09 -22.29
CA LYS A 198 16.20 -38.39 -23.59
C LYS A 198 17.71 -38.15 -23.61
N SER A 199 18.24 -37.24 -22.80
CA SER A 199 19.69 -37.05 -22.63
C SER A 199 20.34 -38.16 -21.77
N ALA A 200 19.64 -38.68 -20.77
CA ALA A 200 20.13 -39.79 -19.94
C ALA A 200 20.20 -41.13 -20.71
N GLU A 201 19.24 -41.42 -21.59
CA GLU A 201 19.23 -42.68 -22.37
C GLU A 201 20.30 -42.68 -23.47
N LYS A 202 20.54 -41.57 -24.19
CA LYS A 202 21.60 -41.49 -25.21
C LYS A 202 23.02 -41.68 -24.66
N ASN A 203 23.26 -41.39 -23.38
CA ASN A 203 24.57 -41.59 -22.74
C ASN A 203 24.79 -43.01 -22.17
N LYS A 204 23.73 -43.82 -21.97
CA LYS A 204 23.88 -45.23 -21.59
C LYS A 204 24.20 -46.16 -22.76
N ASP A 205 23.87 -45.77 -23.99
CA ASP A 205 24.11 -46.60 -25.17
C ASP A 205 25.55 -46.43 -25.72
N LYS A 206 26.10 -45.21 -25.68
CA LYS A 206 27.51 -44.95 -26.04
C LYS A 206 28.53 -45.66 -25.13
N SER A 207 28.22 -45.87 -23.85
CA SER A 207 29.13 -46.55 -22.91
C SER A 207 29.08 -48.08 -23.01
N LYS A 208 28.06 -48.67 -23.65
CA LYS A 208 28.01 -50.11 -23.94
C LYS A 208 28.68 -50.50 -25.27
N LYS A 209 28.74 -49.61 -26.26
CA LYS A 209 29.38 -49.89 -27.55
C LYS A 209 30.92 -49.92 -27.45
N ASN A 210 31.53 -48.93 -26.79
CA ASN A 210 32.99 -48.85 -26.61
C ASN A 210 33.61 -49.92 -25.67
N LYS A 211 32.84 -50.90 -25.17
CA LYS A 211 33.34 -52.01 -24.35
C LYS A 211 33.24 -53.39 -25.02
N ARG A 212 32.81 -53.47 -26.28
CA ARG A 212 32.77 -54.74 -27.06
C ARG A 212 33.80 -54.82 -28.19
N ASP A 213 34.31 -53.69 -28.67
CA ASP A 213 35.23 -53.66 -29.82
C ASP A 213 36.72 -53.76 -29.45
N ASN A 214 37.07 -54.12 -28.20
CA ASN A 214 38.48 -54.24 -27.75
C ASN A 214 38.82 -55.61 -27.12
N GLN A 215 38.05 -56.65 -27.45
CA GLN A 215 38.34 -58.06 -27.13
C GLN A 215 37.89 -58.99 -28.27
N ASN A 216 38.53 -58.88 -29.44
CA ASN A 216 38.73 -59.96 -30.41
C ASN A 216 39.52 -59.43 -31.63
N GLY A 217 40.75 -59.92 -31.85
CA GLY A 217 41.55 -59.52 -33.02
C GLY A 217 43.06 -59.69 -32.92
N SER A 218 43.56 -60.90 -32.62
CA SER A 218 44.99 -61.22 -32.75
C SER A 218 45.19 -62.68 -33.17
N ALA A 219 46.02 -62.93 -34.20
CA ALA A 219 46.26 -64.21 -34.91
C ALA A 219 45.03 -64.71 -35.72
N THR A 220 45.12 -65.22 -36.95
CA THR A 220 46.25 -65.55 -37.89
C THR A 220 45.68 -65.61 -39.33
N SER A 221 46.40 -65.75 -40.46
CA SER A 221 47.84 -65.91 -40.79
C SER A 221 48.12 -65.66 -42.30
N GLN A 222 49.33 -65.20 -42.61
CA GLN A 222 50.15 -65.49 -43.81
C GLN A 222 49.75 -65.00 -45.22
N GLY A 223 50.74 -64.34 -45.84
CA GLY A 223 50.89 -63.95 -47.24
C GLY A 223 52.26 -63.30 -47.38
#